data_AF-A0A2Z4HIJ3-F1
#
_entry.id   AF-A0A2Z4HIJ3-F1
#
_cell.length_a   1.000
_cell.length_b   1.000
_cell.length_c   1.000
_cell.angle_alpha   90.00
_cell.angle_beta   90.00
_cell.angle_gamma   90.00
#
_symmetry.space_group_name_H-M   'P 1'
#
loop_
_entity.id
_entity.type
_entity.pdbx_description
1 polymer ?
#
loop_
_entity_poly.entity_id
_entity_poly.type
_entity_poly.pdbx_seq_one_letter_code
_entity_poly.pdbx_strand_id
1 'polypeptide(L)' 'VAPYNSVSLGQDQAVGQVALTIKLDGRVRFKVGSFISGKYRLNVRCPAFIQFGSRNTGIIVGDNAVKYLM' A
#
# COMPACT_ATOMS: atom_id res chain seq x y z
N VAL A 1 -0.69 11.57 16.18
CA VAL A 1 0.30 11.33 15.10
C VAL A 1 1.66 11.74 15.61
N ALA A 2 2.70 10.91 15.42
CA ALA A 2 4.04 11.22 15.91
C ALA A 2 4.68 12.35 15.07
N PRO A 3 5.33 13.35 15.70
CA PRO A 3 5.74 14.59 15.04
C PRO A 3 6.85 14.43 13.98
N TYR A 4 7.59 13.33 13.99
CA TYR A 4 8.58 13.02 12.96
C TYR A 4 7.95 12.57 11.64
N ASN A 5 6.74 11.99 11.69
CA ASN A 5 6.04 11.53 10.49
C ASN A 5 5.59 12.71 9.63
N SER A 6 5.28 13.87 10.21
CA SER A 6 4.84 15.04 9.44
C SER A 6 5.99 15.74 8.71
N VAL A 7 7.21 15.70 9.27
CA VAL A 7 8.39 16.27 8.61
C VAL A 7 8.81 15.41 7.42
N SER A 8 8.81 14.08 7.58
CA SER A 8 9.08 13.16 6.48
C SER A 8 7.99 13.25 5.39
N LEU A 9 6.71 13.37 5.79
CA LEU A 9 5.61 13.55 4.81
C LEU A 9 5.74 14.87 4.03
N GLY A 10 6.21 15.95 4.66
CA GLY A 10 6.44 17.23 3.99
C GLY A 10 7.57 17.16 2.95
N GLN A 11 8.61 16.37 3.23
CA GLN A 11 9.68 16.10 2.25
C GLN A 11 9.18 15.22 1.09
N ASP A 12 8.40 14.18 1.39
CA ASP A 12 7.77 13.33 0.38
C ASP A 12 6.77 14.11 -0.49
N GLN A 13 6.04 15.08 0.10
CA GLN A 13 5.18 16.00 -0.63
C GLN A 13 5.98 16.92 -1.57
N ALA A 14 7.17 17.38 -1.16
CA ALA A 14 8.02 18.23 -2.00
C ALA A 14 8.63 17.48 -3.19
N VAL A 15 8.83 16.16 -3.07
CA VAL A 15 9.26 15.26 -4.16
C VAL A 15 8.07 14.90 -5.09
N GLY A 16 6.84 15.25 -4.71
CA GLY A 16 5.63 14.97 -5.47
C GLY A 16 5.15 13.52 -5.39
N GLN A 17 5.73 12.70 -4.50
CA GLN A 17 5.35 11.30 -4.30
C GLN A 17 5.56 10.88 -2.85
N VAL A 18 4.57 10.22 -2.24
CA VAL A 18 4.68 9.63 -0.90
C VAL A 18 4.94 8.14 -1.00
N ALA A 19 6.08 7.71 -0.45
CA ALA A 19 6.38 6.31 -0.26
C ALA A 19 5.73 5.81 1.05
N LEU A 20 4.70 4.99 0.93
CA LEU A 20 4.04 4.34 2.05
C LEU A 20 4.41 2.86 2.09
N THR A 21 4.69 2.33 3.27
CA THR A 21 4.80 0.87 3.46
C THR A 21 3.53 0.38 4.14
N ILE A 22 2.65 -0.28 3.39
CA ILE A 22 1.46 -0.92 3.92
C ILE A 22 1.89 -2.24 4.56
N LYS A 23 1.69 -2.35 5.87
CA LYS A 23 1.94 -3.58 6.63
C LYS A 23 0.62 -4.19 7.05
N LEU A 24 0.42 -5.48 6.75
CA LEU A 24 -0.65 -6.28 7.33
C LEU A 24 -0.01 -7.40 8.15
N ASP A 25 -0.27 -7.44 9.44
CA ASP A 25 0.00 -8.59 10.30
C ASP A 25 -1.34 -9.08 10.82
N GLY A 26 -1.65 -10.34 10.60
CA GLY A 26 -2.91 -10.91 11.02
C GLY A 26 -2.92 -12.42 10.98
N ARG A 27 -3.99 -12.98 11.52
CA ARG A 27 -4.25 -14.42 11.41
C ARG A 27 -5.45 -14.64 10.51
N VAL A 28 -5.24 -15.36 9.41
CA VAL A 28 -6.28 -15.65 8.42
C VAL A 28 -6.70 -17.11 8.51
N ARG A 29 -7.98 -17.35 8.18
CA ARG A 29 -8.54 -18.69 7.97
C ARG A 29 -9.28 -18.64 6.64
N PHE A 30 -9.07 -19.66 5.82
CA PHE A 30 -9.71 -19.75 4.51
C PHE A 30 -10.89 -20.70 4.61
N LYS A 31 -12.05 -20.27 4.12
CA LYS A 31 -13.24 -21.13 4.01
C LYS A 31 -13.31 -21.68 2.60
N VAL A 32 -13.35 -23.01 2.47
CA VAL A 32 -13.55 -23.72 1.21
C VAL A 32 -14.73 -24.67 1.39
N GLY A 33 -15.88 -24.31 0.84
CA GLY A 33 -17.13 -25.02 1.07
C GLY A 33 -17.50 -25.05 2.57
N SER A 34 -17.67 -26.26 3.12
CA SER A 34 -17.97 -26.52 4.54
C SER A 34 -16.71 -26.58 5.43
N PHE A 35 -15.51 -26.58 4.86
CA PHE A 35 -14.26 -26.67 5.61
C PHE A 35 -13.66 -25.27 5.86
N ILE A 36 -13.29 -24.98 7.10
CA ILE A 36 -12.49 -23.80 7.46
C ILE A 36 -11.08 -24.27 7.78
N SER A 37 -10.10 -23.77 7.04
CA SER A 37 -8.71 -24.10 7.25
C SER A 37 -8.18 -23.64 8.61
N GLY A 38 -7.00 -24.17 8.96
CA GLY A 38 -6.27 -23.78 10.17
C GLY A 38 -5.95 -22.29 10.21
N LYS A 39 -5.45 -21.83 11.36
CA LYS A 39 -5.11 -20.43 11.58
C LYS A 39 -3.70 -20.14 11.05
N TYR A 40 -3.62 -19.39 9.97
CA TYR A 40 -2.34 -19.00 9.34
C TYR A 40 -1.94 -17.59 9.76
N ARG A 41 -0.65 -17.34 9.97
CA ARG A 41 -0.12 -15.98 10.15
C ARG A 41 0.17 -15.38 8.78
N LEU A 42 -0.51 -14.30 8.44
CA LEU A 42 -0.27 -13.53 7.22
C LEU A 42 0.50 -12.27 7.60
N ASN A 43 1.73 -12.16 7.09
CA ASN A 43 2.55 -10.97 7.21
C ASN A 43 2.79 -10.42 5.81
N VAL A 44 2.19 -9.29 5.48
CA VAL A 44 2.35 -8.61 4.20
C VAL A 44 3.09 -7.31 4.44
N ARG A 45 4.14 -7.08 3.67
CA ARG A 45 4.83 -5.80 3.59
C ARG A 45 4.82 -5.35 2.14
N CYS A 46 3.94 -4.42 1.82
CA CYS A 46 3.77 -3.90 0.47
C CYS A 46 4.26 -2.44 0.43
N PRO A 47 5.40 -2.14 -0.23
CA PRO A 47 5.75 -0.77 -0.54
C PRO A 47 4.81 -0.23 -1.62
N ALA A 48 4.20 0.92 -1.37
CA ALA A 48 3.27 1.60 -2.26
C ALA A 48 3.68 3.06 -2.40
N PHE A 49 3.57 3.60 -3.60
CA PHE A 49 3.89 4.99 -3.89
C PHE A 49 2.61 5.72 -4.29
N ILE A 50 2.29 6.82 -3.61
CA ILE A 50 1.18 7.70 -3.98
C ILE A 50 1.79 8.94 -4.59
N GLN A 51 1.66 9.12 -5.90
CA GLN A 51 2.11 10.34 -6.57
C GLN A 51 1.09 11.46 -6.35
N PHE A 52 1.54 12.63 -5.92
CA PHE A 52 0.76 13.87 -5.91
C PHE A 52 0.85 14.54 -7.29
N GLY A 53 0.48 13.79 -8.34
CA GLY A 53 0.41 14.27 -9.71
C GLY A 53 -1.02 14.58 -10.12
N SER A 54 -1.20 15.49 -11.08
CA SER A 54 -2.50 15.79 -11.70
C SER A 54 -3.25 14.50 -12.08
N ARG A 55 -4.58 14.48 -11.85
CA ARG A 55 -5.53 13.34 -11.86
C ARG A 55 -5.57 12.46 -13.13
N ASN A 56 -4.67 12.68 -14.10
CA ASN A 56 -4.64 11.99 -15.39
C ASN A 56 -3.34 11.25 -15.71
N THR A 57 -2.35 11.24 -14.81
CA THR A 57 -1.09 10.51 -15.07
C THR A 57 -1.16 9.13 -14.42
N GLY A 58 -1.33 8.09 -15.25
CA GLY A 58 -1.38 6.71 -14.80
C GLY A 58 -0.05 6.30 -14.16
N ILE A 59 -0.11 5.66 -12.99
CA ILE A 59 1.09 5.17 -12.30
C ILE A 59 1.43 3.77 -12.79
N ILE A 60 2.69 3.51 -13.17
CA ILE A 60 3.14 2.16 -13.54
C ILE A 60 3.39 1.35 -12.26
N VAL A 61 2.56 0.35 -11.98
CA VAL A 61 2.55 -0.52 -10.78
C VAL A 61 3.09 -1.93 -11.10
N GLY A 62 4.09 -2.01 -11.97
CA GLY A 62 4.74 -3.27 -12.37
C GLY A 62 4.94 -3.38 -13.87
N ASP A 63 5.42 -4.53 -14.32
CA ASP A 63 5.98 -4.74 -15.66
C ASP A 63 4.99 -4.54 -16.82
N ASN A 64 3.69 -4.30 -16.56
CA ASN A 64 2.65 -3.91 -17.53
C ASN A 64 1.35 -3.40 -16.85
N ALA A 65 1.41 -2.84 -15.65
CA ALA A 65 0.21 -2.42 -14.93
C ALA A 65 0.16 -0.89 -14.78
N VAL A 66 -0.83 -0.22 -15.36
CA VAL A 66 -1.06 1.22 -15.16
C VAL A 66 -2.29 1.41 -14.30
N LYS A 67 -2.12 1.96 -13.09
CA LYS A 67 -3.24 2.35 -12.24
C LYS A 67 -3.59 3.80 -12.50
N TYR A 68 -4.79 4.04 -13.00
CA TYR A 68 -5.35 5.39 -13.10
C TYR A 68 -5.97 5.75 -11.74
N LEU A 69 -5.61 6.92 -11.21
CA LEU A 69 -6.23 7.49 -10.02
C LEU A 69 -7.26 8.51 -10.51
N MET A 70 -8.55 8.28 -10.22
CA MET A 70 -9.66 9.18 -10.55
C MET A 70 -9.74 10.36 -9.59
#